data_AF-A0A6N2K023-F1
#
_entry.id   AF-A0A6N2K023-F1
#
_cell.length_a   1.000
_cell.length_b   1.000
_cell.length_c   1.000
_cell.angle_alpha   90.00
_cell.angle_beta   90.00
_cell.angle_gamma   90.00
#
_symmetry.space_group_name_H-M   'P 1'
#
loop_
_entity.id
_entity.type
_entity.pdbx_description
1 polymer ?
#
loop_
_entity_poly.entity_id
_entity_poly.type
_entity_poly.pdbx_seq_one_letter_code
_entity_poly.pdbx_strand_id
1 'polypeptide(L)'
;MLAGLRQYGDFPLPARADMNDVLAALAREAGWTVEADGTTFRQSPPPSHTGSFGVRPVESPLLKNCAVKECQPSVLRIDESLSPGSLDSMVISERENSRNEKYTSASPINSVIECLDADQLIQDVHSGMHQNDFTENSRVPVYVMLANGFINNCCQLIDPQGVRQELSHMKSLDVDGVVVECWWGVVEAWTPQKYVWSGYRELFNIIQEFKLKLQVLMAFHEYGGNDSGDVLISLPQWVLEIGKDNQDIFFTDREGRRNTECLSWGIDKERVLKGRTGIEVYFDFMRSFRTEFNDLFTEGLITAIEIGLGPSGELKYPSFSERLGWRYPGIGEFQCYDKYSQQNLRKAAKLRGHSFWARGPDNAGQYNSRPHETGFFCERGDYDSYFGRFFLHWYSQSLIDHADNVLSLASFAFEDTKIIVKVPAVYWWYRTASHAAELTAGYYNPTNQDGYSPVFEVLKKHSVIVKFVCSGLHVSGFENDEALVDPEVLSWQVLNSAWDRGLTVAGVNMLACYDRDGYRRVVEMAKPRNDPDHHRFSFFVYQQPSALSQGTICFPELDYFIKCMHGGITGDLVS
;
A
#
# COMPACT_ATOMS: atom_id res chain seq x y z
N MET A 1 -16.72 -16.16 -27.95
CA MET A 1 -16.21 -17.35 -27.21
C MET A 1 -16.94 -18.62 -27.65
N LEU A 2 -18.18 -18.88 -27.20
CA LEU A 2 -18.89 -20.16 -27.45
C LEU A 2 -19.05 -20.57 -28.94
N ALA A 3 -19.30 -19.62 -29.85
CA ALA A 3 -19.38 -19.92 -31.29
C ALA A 3 -18.08 -20.51 -31.87
N GLY A 4 -16.92 -20.15 -31.31
CA GLY A 4 -15.62 -20.71 -31.69
C GLY A 4 -15.45 -22.15 -31.20
N LEU A 5 -15.93 -22.49 -29.99
CA LEU A 5 -15.87 -23.86 -29.46
C LEU A 5 -16.69 -24.84 -30.32
N ARG A 6 -17.82 -24.40 -30.88
CA ARG A 6 -18.58 -25.21 -31.85
C ARG A 6 -17.85 -25.41 -33.18
N GLN A 7 -17.05 -24.44 -33.61
CA GLN A 7 -16.38 -24.47 -34.92
C GLN A 7 -15.01 -25.17 -34.88
N TYR A 8 -14.33 -25.17 -33.72
CA TYR A 8 -12.93 -25.61 -33.57
C TYR A 8 -12.68 -26.60 -32.43
N GLY A 9 -13.71 -27.05 -31.70
CA GLY A 9 -13.57 -27.88 -30.50
C GLY A 9 -13.64 -29.41 -30.70
N ASP A 10 -13.67 -29.91 -31.94
CA ASP A 10 -13.70 -31.34 -32.30
C ASP A 10 -14.73 -32.24 -31.55
N PHE A 11 -15.77 -31.64 -30.95
CA PHE A 11 -16.84 -32.37 -30.27
C PHE A 11 -17.71 -33.16 -31.26
N PRO A 12 -17.98 -34.46 -31.02
CA PRO A 12 -18.84 -35.29 -31.88
C PRO A 12 -20.33 -34.96 -31.70
N LEU A 13 -20.74 -33.79 -32.20
CA LEU A 13 -22.09 -33.24 -32.06
C LEU A 13 -22.90 -33.31 -33.36
N PRO A 14 -24.22 -33.55 -33.30
CA PRO A 14 -25.08 -33.48 -34.49
C PRO A 14 -25.04 -32.10 -35.16
N ALA A 15 -25.21 -32.05 -36.48
CA ALA A 15 -25.19 -30.78 -37.23
C ALA A 15 -26.22 -29.73 -36.75
N ARG A 16 -27.29 -30.18 -36.07
CA ARG A 16 -28.35 -29.32 -35.48
C ARG A 16 -28.20 -29.08 -33.98
N ALA A 17 -27.08 -29.47 -33.36
CA ALA A 17 -26.82 -29.24 -31.95
C ALA A 17 -26.96 -27.76 -31.59
N ASP A 18 -27.46 -27.46 -30.40
CA ASP A 18 -27.62 -26.10 -29.88
C ASP A 18 -26.43 -25.69 -28.98
N MET A 19 -26.57 -24.61 -28.19
CA MET A 19 -25.50 -24.16 -27.29
C MET A 19 -25.36 -25.05 -26.04
N ASN A 20 -26.46 -25.66 -25.58
CA ASN A 20 -26.49 -26.54 -24.41
C ASN A 20 -25.79 -27.86 -24.72
N ASP A 21 -25.94 -28.39 -25.94
CA ASP A 21 -25.20 -29.56 -26.42
C ASP A 21 -23.67 -29.36 -26.38
N VAL A 22 -23.20 -28.16 -26.75
CA VAL A 22 -21.77 -27.79 -26.70
C VAL A 22 -21.28 -27.68 -25.25
N LEU A 23 -22.07 -27.06 -24.37
CA LEU A 23 -21.75 -26.98 -22.94
C LEU A 23 -21.74 -28.38 -22.28
N ALA A 24 -22.67 -29.26 -22.65
CA ALA A 24 -22.74 -30.64 -22.19
C ALA A 24 -21.57 -31.49 -22.71
N ALA A 25 -21.04 -31.21 -23.90
CA ALA A 25 -19.82 -31.85 -24.40
C ALA A 25 -18.57 -31.39 -23.62
N LEU A 26 -18.40 -30.08 -23.46
CA LEU A 26 -17.29 -29.49 -22.71
C LEU A 26 -17.28 -29.93 -21.23
N ALA A 27 -18.44 -30.00 -20.58
CA ALA A 27 -18.55 -30.49 -19.21
C ALA A 27 -18.13 -31.96 -19.08
N ARG A 28 -18.52 -32.82 -20.04
CA ARG A 28 -18.10 -34.23 -20.09
C ARG A 28 -16.60 -34.38 -20.31
N GLU A 29 -15.99 -33.57 -21.18
CA GLU A 29 -14.54 -33.53 -21.36
C GLU A 29 -13.81 -33.11 -20.07
N ALA A 30 -14.34 -32.12 -19.34
CA ALA A 30 -13.85 -31.70 -18.03
C ALA A 30 -14.12 -32.71 -16.88
N GLY A 31 -14.63 -33.90 -17.19
CA GLY A 31 -14.88 -34.98 -16.21
C GLY A 31 -16.14 -34.81 -15.36
N TRP A 32 -17.15 -34.10 -15.86
CA TRP A 32 -18.48 -34.03 -15.25
C TRP A 32 -19.46 -34.98 -15.92
N THR A 33 -20.41 -35.50 -15.15
CA THR A 33 -21.59 -36.18 -15.68
C THR A 33 -22.67 -35.13 -15.96
N VAL A 34 -23.27 -35.21 -17.16
CA VAL A 34 -24.38 -34.37 -17.61
C VAL A 34 -25.54 -35.29 -17.97
N GLU A 35 -26.68 -35.14 -17.28
CA GLU A 35 -27.90 -35.89 -17.58
C GLU A 35 -28.74 -35.21 -18.67
N ALA A 36 -29.70 -35.94 -19.24
CA ALA A 36 -30.51 -35.50 -20.37
C ALA A 36 -31.47 -34.34 -20.05
N ASP A 37 -31.69 -34.03 -18.77
CA ASP A 37 -32.46 -32.88 -18.29
C ASP A 37 -31.59 -31.62 -18.04
N GLY A 38 -30.27 -31.73 -18.24
CA GLY A 38 -29.28 -30.68 -17.96
C GLY A 38 -28.62 -30.75 -16.59
N THR A 39 -29.01 -31.69 -15.72
CA THR A 39 -28.41 -31.86 -14.40
C THR A 39 -26.93 -32.22 -14.52
N THR A 40 -26.07 -31.47 -13.82
CA THR A 40 -24.60 -31.57 -13.92
C THR A 40 -23.97 -31.86 -12.56
N PHE A 41 -23.16 -32.92 -12.47
CA PHE A 41 -22.48 -33.30 -11.23
C PHE A 41 -21.13 -33.99 -11.50
N ARG A 42 -20.31 -34.10 -10.45
CA ARG A 42 -18.99 -34.75 -10.50
C ARG A 42 -18.89 -35.73 -9.33
N GLN A 43 -18.56 -36.99 -9.60
CA GLN A 43 -18.34 -37.96 -8.53
C GLN A 43 -17.00 -37.70 -7.86
N SER A 44 -17.02 -37.36 -6.57
CA SER A 44 -15.82 -37.36 -5.73
C SER A 44 -15.34 -38.80 -5.55
N PRO A 45 -14.02 -39.09 -5.63
CA PRO A 45 -13.51 -40.40 -5.26
C PRO A 45 -13.79 -40.68 -3.77
N PRO A 46 -14.03 -41.93 -3.36
CA PRO A 46 -14.29 -42.26 -1.97
C PRO A 46 -13.07 -41.93 -1.10
N PRO A 47 -13.26 -41.36 0.11
CA PRO A 47 -12.16 -41.03 0.99
C PRO A 47 -11.44 -42.31 1.47
N SER A 48 -10.12 -42.34 1.33
CA SER A 48 -9.27 -43.37 1.91
C SER A 48 -9.37 -43.34 3.43
N HIS A 49 -9.77 -44.46 4.04
CA HIS A 49 -9.99 -44.57 5.47
C HIS A 49 -8.68 -44.49 6.28
N THR A 50 -8.42 -43.34 6.92
CA THR A 50 -7.65 -43.25 8.19
C THR A 50 -8.04 -41.99 8.95
N GLY A 51 -8.35 -42.12 10.25
CA GLY A 51 -8.53 -40.98 11.16
C GLY A 51 -9.98 -40.54 11.41
N SER A 52 -10.67 -41.22 12.33
CA SER A 52 -11.96 -40.76 12.86
C SER A 52 -11.75 -39.76 14.01
N PHE A 53 -12.20 -38.52 13.84
CA PHE A 53 -12.83 -37.73 14.92
C PHE A 53 -13.90 -36.82 14.31
N GLY A 54 -15.10 -36.82 14.88
CA GLY A 54 -16.30 -36.31 14.21
C GLY A 54 -16.88 -35.02 14.80
N VAL A 55 -17.53 -34.24 13.93
CA VAL A 55 -18.49 -33.19 14.30
C VAL A 55 -19.73 -33.36 13.40
N ARG A 56 -20.94 -33.30 13.99
CA ARG A 56 -22.20 -33.39 13.24
C ARG A 56 -22.54 -32.03 12.59
N PRO A 57 -23.00 -31.99 11.32
CA PRO A 57 -23.68 -30.83 10.79
C PRO A 57 -25.16 -30.80 11.22
N VAL A 58 -25.70 -29.58 11.36
CA VAL A 58 -27.12 -29.30 11.64
C VAL A 58 -27.89 -29.23 10.32
N GLU A 59 -29.05 -29.88 10.26
CA GLU A 59 -29.97 -29.79 9.12
C GLU A 59 -30.74 -28.45 9.10
N SER A 60 -30.98 -27.91 7.92
CA SER A 60 -32.07 -26.95 7.67
C SER A 60 -32.55 -27.04 6.21
N PRO A 61 -33.86 -26.82 5.93
CA PRO A 61 -34.52 -27.55 4.84
C PRO A 61 -34.71 -26.77 3.54
N LEU A 62 -34.99 -27.54 2.48
CA LEU A 62 -35.28 -27.12 1.12
C LEU A 62 -36.45 -26.13 0.98
N LEU A 63 -36.25 -25.08 0.18
CA LEU A 63 -37.33 -24.28 -0.40
C LEU A 63 -37.87 -24.94 -1.69
N LYS A 64 -39.19 -25.12 -1.76
CA LYS A 64 -39.91 -25.49 -3.00
C LYS A 64 -40.66 -24.28 -3.55
N ASN A 65 -40.60 -24.10 -4.87
CA ASN A 65 -41.41 -23.12 -5.60
C ASN A 65 -42.90 -23.47 -5.55
N CYS A 66 -43.79 -22.47 -5.49
CA CYS A 66 -44.76 -22.22 -6.57
C CYS A 66 -45.70 -21.01 -6.36
N ALA A 67 -46.02 -20.39 -7.50
CA ALA A 67 -47.31 -19.79 -7.89
C ALA A 67 -47.75 -18.40 -7.36
N VAL A 68 -48.08 -17.57 -8.35
CA VAL A 68 -48.75 -16.27 -8.28
C VAL A 68 -50.21 -16.41 -7.86
N LYS A 69 -50.72 -15.46 -7.06
CA LYS A 69 -52.13 -15.00 -7.12
C LYS A 69 -52.26 -13.57 -6.57
N GLU A 70 -53.11 -12.78 -7.22
CA GLU A 70 -53.42 -11.40 -6.86
C GLU A 70 -54.49 -11.32 -5.74
N CYS A 71 -54.43 -10.27 -4.91
CA CYS A 71 -55.58 -9.41 -4.58
C CYS A 71 -55.13 -8.20 -3.71
N GLN A 72 -55.71 -7.03 -3.96
CA GLN A 72 -55.56 -5.79 -3.16
C GLN A 72 -56.65 -5.74 -2.03
N PRO A 73 -56.90 -4.59 -1.36
CA PRO A 73 -56.13 -4.10 -0.21
C PRO A 73 -57.03 -3.89 1.03
N SER A 74 -56.45 -3.59 2.20
CA SER A 74 -57.23 -3.02 3.32
C SER A 74 -56.45 -1.95 4.11
N VAL A 75 -57.13 -0.84 4.40
CA VAL A 75 -56.62 0.35 5.10
C VAL A 75 -57.40 0.53 6.39
N LEU A 76 -56.72 0.67 7.55
CA LEU A 76 -57.15 1.36 8.78
C LEU A 76 -55.85 1.55 9.61
N ARG A 77 -55.22 2.74 9.74
CA ARG A 77 -55.55 3.98 10.49
C ARG A 77 -55.54 3.90 12.02
N ILE A 78 -54.56 4.61 12.63
CA ILE A 78 -54.62 5.45 13.85
C ILE A 78 -54.82 4.66 15.18
N ASP A 79 -53.96 4.79 16.20
CA ASP A 79 -53.90 5.98 17.07
C ASP A 79 -52.58 6.20 17.87
N GLU A 80 -52.49 7.36 18.51
CA GLU A 80 -51.37 7.90 19.30
C GLU A 80 -51.22 7.27 20.70
N SER A 81 -50.05 7.42 21.36
CA SER A 81 -49.92 8.27 22.59
C SER A 81 -48.71 7.96 23.52
N LEU A 82 -48.01 9.04 23.87
CA LEU A 82 -47.44 9.42 25.18
C LEU A 82 -46.30 8.61 25.87
N SER A 83 -45.21 9.35 26.14
CA SER A 83 -44.22 9.12 27.20
C SER A 83 -44.72 9.56 28.59
N PRO A 84 -44.10 9.08 29.68
CA PRO A 84 -43.31 9.95 30.58
C PRO A 84 -41.98 9.29 31.02
N GLY A 85 -41.02 9.90 31.74
CA GLY A 85 -40.91 11.24 32.35
C GLY A 85 -40.44 11.17 33.83
N SER A 86 -39.53 12.07 34.26
CA SER A 86 -38.95 12.23 35.63
C SER A 86 -37.78 11.28 35.97
N LEU A 87 -36.50 11.71 36.08
CA LEU A 87 -35.82 12.65 37.02
C LEU A 87 -35.56 12.08 38.42
N ASP A 88 -34.30 12.13 38.86
CA ASP A 88 -33.95 13.03 39.97
C ASP A 88 -32.46 13.46 39.95
N SER A 89 -32.13 14.52 40.69
CA SER A 89 -30.82 15.20 40.62
C SER A 89 -30.31 15.70 41.97
N MET A 90 -28.99 15.81 42.13
CA MET A 90 -28.40 16.72 43.13
C MET A 90 -27.11 17.35 42.60
N VAL A 91 -26.92 18.61 42.96
CA VAL A 91 -25.92 19.56 42.42
C VAL A 91 -25.19 20.23 43.61
N ILE A 92 -24.15 21.03 43.31
CA ILE A 92 -23.47 22.03 44.17
C ILE A 92 -22.25 21.48 44.94
N SER A 93 -21.07 22.13 45.00
CA SER A 93 -20.26 22.90 44.02
C SER A 93 -18.94 23.33 44.69
N GLU A 94 -17.86 23.45 43.90
CA GLU A 94 -16.69 24.36 44.08
C GLU A 94 -15.94 24.46 45.44
N ARG A 95 -14.62 24.19 45.42
CA ARG A 95 -13.59 25.26 45.46
C ARG A 95 -12.14 24.76 45.30
N GLU A 96 -11.31 25.63 44.72
CA GLU A 96 -9.84 25.54 44.68
C GLU A 96 -9.23 25.99 46.03
N ASN A 97 -8.08 25.42 46.46
CA ASN A 97 -6.75 26.08 46.40
C ASN A 97 -5.62 25.43 47.24
N SER A 98 -4.40 25.51 46.69
CA SER A 98 -3.09 25.73 47.34
C SER A 98 -2.54 24.85 48.51
N ARG A 99 -1.45 24.14 48.18
CA ARG A 99 -0.10 24.12 48.83
C ARG A 99 0.16 23.62 50.27
N ASN A 100 1.26 22.86 50.32
CA ASN A 100 2.33 22.75 51.34
C ASN A 100 2.21 21.83 52.58
N GLU A 101 3.13 20.87 52.58
CA GLU A 101 4.12 20.56 53.64
C GLU A 101 3.72 19.88 54.96
N LYS A 102 4.03 18.57 54.99
CA LYS A 102 5.14 17.95 55.76
C LYS A 102 5.12 17.94 57.32
N TYR A 103 5.40 16.72 57.80
CA TYR A 103 6.13 16.34 59.04
C TYR A 103 5.38 16.00 60.34
N THR A 104 5.30 14.67 60.60
CA THR A 104 5.62 13.94 61.87
C THR A 104 4.79 14.22 63.14
N SER A 105 4.67 13.32 64.12
CA SER A 105 5.21 11.96 64.35
C SER A 105 4.38 11.30 65.47
N ALA A 106 4.20 9.96 65.45
CA ALA A 106 4.39 9.08 66.63
C ALA A 106 3.95 7.62 66.35
N SER A 107 4.93 6.73 66.18
CA SER A 107 4.82 5.30 66.55
C SER A 107 5.65 5.09 67.83
N PRO A 108 5.58 3.93 68.54
CA PRO A 108 6.60 2.90 68.26
C PRO A 108 6.24 1.43 68.62
N ILE A 109 7.26 0.55 68.46
CA ILE A 109 7.45 -0.83 68.97
C ILE A 109 6.80 -1.96 68.12
N ASN A 110 7.51 -3.02 67.68
CA ASN A 110 8.95 -3.26 67.42
C ASN A 110 9.14 -4.60 66.67
N SER A 111 9.96 -4.65 65.59
CA SER A 111 10.85 -5.80 65.27
C SER A 111 11.79 -5.54 64.06
N VAL A 112 12.70 -4.57 64.22
CA VAL A 112 14.17 -4.69 64.04
C VAL A 112 14.63 -6.15 63.74
N ILE A 113 15.47 -6.51 62.75
CA ILE A 113 16.53 -5.85 61.94
C ILE A 113 16.70 -6.68 60.63
N GLU A 114 17.31 -6.29 59.49
CA GLU A 114 18.20 -5.18 59.06
C GLU A 114 18.00 -4.92 57.53
N CYS A 115 18.79 -4.04 56.89
CA CYS A 115 18.98 -3.95 55.43
C CYS A 115 20.48 -3.95 55.09
N LEU A 116 20.89 -4.58 53.98
CA LEU A 116 22.23 -4.47 53.39
C LEU A 116 22.16 -4.24 51.87
N ASP A 117 23.23 -3.66 51.31
CA ASP A 117 23.24 -2.92 50.04
C ASP A 117 22.88 -3.69 48.75
N ALA A 118 22.35 -2.93 47.79
CA ALA A 118 21.95 -3.40 46.47
C ALA A 118 23.13 -3.68 45.49
N ASP A 119 24.37 -3.40 45.89
CA ASP A 119 25.56 -3.50 45.04
C ASP A 119 26.16 -4.92 44.93
N GLN A 120 25.56 -5.93 45.58
CA GLN A 120 26.08 -7.30 45.61
C GLN A 120 25.31 -8.29 44.71
N LEU A 121 24.30 -7.84 43.96
CA LEU A 121 23.43 -8.69 43.11
C LEU A 121 23.70 -8.57 41.60
N ILE A 122 24.79 -7.88 41.22
CA ILE A 122 25.19 -7.64 39.81
C ILE A 122 26.28 -8.63 39.33
N GLN A 123 26.80 -9.52 40.17
CA GLN A 123 27.94 -10.40 39.82
C GLN A 123 27.63 -11.88 39.53
N ASP A 124 26.40 -12.37 39.72
CA ASP A 124 26.05 -13.80 39.52
C ASP A 124 25.28 -14.12 38.21
N VAL A 125 25.35 -13.25 37.20
CA VAL A 125 24.87 -13.55 35.82
C VAL A 125 26.04 -13.68 34.83
N HIS A 126 27.27 -13.78 35.33
CA HIS A 126 28.49 -13.97 34.53
C HIS A 126 29.14 -15.36 34.70
N SER A 127 28.36 -16.44 34.58
CA SER A 127 28.93 -17.71 34.11
C SER A 127 27.91 -18.60 33.39
N GLY A 128 28.22 -18.95 32.13
CA GLY A 128 27.63 -20.09 31.41
C GLY A 128 26.18 -19.96 30.95
N MET A 129 25.95 -19.47 29.73
CA MET A 129 25.65 -20.31 28.55
C MET A 129 25.50 -19.45 27.27
N HIS A 130 26.02 -19.95 26.15
CA HIS A 130 25.89 -19.38 24.79
C HIS A 130 26.40 -17.95 24.52
N GLN A 131 27.69 -17.71 24.79
CA GLN A 131 28.48 -16.91 23.83
C GLN A 131 28.72 -17.77 22.57
N ASN A 132 28.03 -17.46 21.48
CA ASN A 132 28.35 -17.68 20.04
C ASN A 132 27.04 -17.82 19.23
N ASP A 133 26.47 -16.68 18.81
CA ASP A 133 25.47 -16.57 17.70
C ASP A 133 25.02 -15.09 17.46
N PHE A 134 25.29 -14.18 18.41
CA PHE A 134 24.72 -12.81 18.44
C PHE A 134 25.24 -11.79 17.41
N THR A 135 26.13 -12.15 16.48
CA THR A 135 26.70 -11.20 15.49
C THR A 135 26.24 -11.40 14.06
N GLU A 136 25.70 -12.58 13.69
CA GLU A 136 25.33 -12.86 12.28
C GLU A 136 23.91 -12.37 11.93
N ASN A 137 23.07 -12.08 12.93
CA ASN A 137 21.64 -11.78 12.77
C ASN A 137 21.24 -10.29 12.84
N SER A 138 22.20 -9.34 12.85
CA SER A 138 21.89 -7.90 12.89
C SER A 138 21.96 -7.18 11.52
N ARG A 139 22.27 -7.88 10.42
CA ARG A 139 22.45 -7.25 9.09
C ARG A 139 21.11 -6.99 8.40
N VAL A 140 20.82 -5.72 8.08
CA VAL A 140 19.76 -5.31 7.15
C VAL A 140 20.42 -4.94 5.81
N PRO A 141 20.15 -5.67 4.72
CA PRO A 141 20.72 -5.36 3.41
C PRO A 141 20.36 -3.95 2.93
N VAL A 142 21.32 -3.26 2.31
CA VAL A 142 21.08 -1.92 1.73
C VAL A 142 21.14 -2.00 0.22
N TYR A 143 20.04 -1.61 -0.41
CA TYR A 143 19.93 -1.38 -1.85
C TYR A 143 20.00 0.12 -2.12
N VAL A 144 20.48 0.52 -3.29
CA VAL A 144 20.49 1.93 -3.72
C VAL A 144 19.65 2.10 -4.97
N MET A 145 18.75 3.08 -5.00
CA MET A 145 18.02 3.45 -6.21
C MET A 145 19.00 4.09 -7.20
N LEU A 146 19.13 3.54 -8.41
CA LEU A 146 19.93 4.18 -9.46
C LEU A 146 19.30 5.51 -9.88
N ALA A 147 20.14 6.48 -10.25
CA ALA A 147 19.64 7.77 -10.72
C ALA A 147 18.79 7.64 -12.00
N ASN A 148 17.71 8.43 -12.07
CA ASN A 148 16.93 8.55 -13.30
C ASN A 148 17.71 9.29 -14.39
N GLY A 149 17.40 9.00 -15.65
CA GLY A 149 18.07 9.59 -16.82
C GLY A 149 19.09 8.69 -17.53
N PHE A 150 19.46 7.54 -16.96
CA PHE A 150 20.29 6.55 -17.68
C PHE A 150 19.55 5.90 -18.87
N ILE A 151 18.21 5.88 -18.88
CA ILE A 151 17.43 5.41 -20.04
C ILE A 151 16.71 6.60 -20.67
N ASN A 152 16.88 6.80 -21.99
CA ASN A 152 16.15 7.85 -22.72
C ASN A 152 14.73 7.42 -23.12
N ASN A 153 13.92 8.37 -23.59
CA ASN A 153 12.54 8.14 -24.06
C ASN A 153 12.43 7.24 -25.32
N CYS A 154 13.55 6.76 -25.87
CA CYS A 154 13.63 5.75 -26.94
C CYS A 154 14.03 4.36 -26.41
N CYS A 155 14.07 4.17 -25.08
CA CYS A 155 14.57 2.97 -24.40
C CYS A 155 16.00 2.58 -24.80
N GLN A 156 16.90 3.55 -24.85
CA GLN A 156 18.34 3.36 -25.07
C GLN A 156 19.11 3.76 -23.81
N LEU A 157 20.18 3.01 -23.50
CA LEU A 157 21.10 3.34 -22.42
C LEU A 157 21.95 4.56 -22.79
N ILE A 158 21.84 5.62 -22.00
CA ILE A 158 22.72 6.79 -22.03
C ILE A 158 23.88 6.55 -21.08
N ASP A 159 25.07 6.97 -21.50
CA ASP A 159 26.31 6.90 -20.72
C ASP A 159 26.55 5.55 -19.97
N PRO A 160 26.78 4.44 -20.70
CA PRO A 160 27.15 3.16 -20.09
C PRO A 160 28.44 3.22 -19.25
N GLN A 161 29.25 4.28 -19.36
CA GLN A 161 30.46 4.47 -18.57
C GLN A 161 30.16 5.16 -17.23
N GLY A 162 29.29 6.16 -17.22
CA GLY A 162 28.76 6.78 -16.01
C GLY A 162 28.05 5.77 -15.12
N VAL A 163 27.22 4.88 -15.71
CA VAL A 163 26.61 3.74 -14.99
C VAL A 163 27.68 2.85 -14.34
N ARG A 164 28.71 2.44 -15.09
CA ARG A 164 29.81 1.61 -14.55
C ARG A 164 30.58 2.32 -13.44
N GLN A 165 30.78 3.63 -13.55
CA GLN A 165 31.38 4.43 -12.48
C GLN A 165 30.50 4.43 -11.24
N GLU A 166 29.20 4.72 -11.36
CA GLU A 166 28.26 4.76 -10.24
C GLU A 166 28.18 3.40 -9.51
N LEU A 167 28.02 2.30 -10.25
CA LEU A 167 28.02 0.94 -9.70
C LEU A 167 29.35 0.56 -9.02
N SER A 168 30.49 1.02 -9.56
CA SER A 168 31.81 0.83 -8.94
C SER A 168 31.90 1.51 -7.56
N HIS A 169 31.36 2.73 -7.44
CA HIS A 169 31.30 3.43 -6.16
C HIS A 169 30.36 2.72 -5.18
N MET A 170 29.15 2.34 -5.60
CA MET A 170 28.22 1.57 -4.76
C MET A 170 28.86 0.27 -4.26
N LYS A 171 29.59 -0.45 -5.12
CA LYS A 171 30.28 -1.69 -4.73
C LYS A 171 31.40 -1.45 -3.72
N SER A 172 32.08 -0.30 -3.77
CA SER A 172 33.11 0.07 -2.78
C SER A 172 32.54 0.40 -1.39
N LEU A 173 31.24 0.67 -1.29
CA LEU A 173 30.50 0.94 -0.05
C LEU A 173 29.81 -0.31 0.54
N ASP A 174 30.11 -1.51 0.05
CA ASP A 174 29.45 -2.80 0.40
C ASP A 174 27.93 -2.84 0.14
N VAL A 175 27.42 -2.04 -0.80
CA VAL A 175 26.00 -2.08 -1.20
C VAL A 175 25.59 -3.50 -1.66
N ASP A 176 24.47 -4.01 -1.14
CA ASP A 176 23.98 -5.36 -1.42
C ASP A 176 23.35 -5.50 -2.82
N GLY A 177 22.78 -4.41 -3.33
CA GLY A 177 22.10 -4.38 -4.62
C GLY A 177 21.63 -3.00 -5.05
N VAL A 178 20.95 -2.95 -6.18
CA VAL A 178 20.40 -1.72 -6.75
C VAL A 178 18.92 -1.89 -7.09
N VAL A 179 18.20 -0.77 -7.07
CA VAL A 179 16.81 -0.68 -7.55
C VAL A 179 16.79 0.11 -8.85
N VAL A 180 16.06 -0.38 -9.84
CA VAL A 180 15.90 0.28 -11.15
C VAL A 180 14.43 0.48 -11.48
N GLU A 181 14.06 1.68 -11.91
CA GLU A 181 12.70 2.02 -12.32
C GLU A 181 12.49 1.71 -13.81
N CYS A 182 11.63 0.74 -14.12
CA CYS A 182 11.20 0.40 -15.47
C CYS A 182 9.96 1.20 -15.86
N TRP A 183 10.19 2.33 -16.51
CA TRP A 183 9.18 3.32 -16.88
C TRP A 183 8.24 2.82 -17.98
N TRP A 184 6.95 2.69 -17.66
CA TRP A 184 5.92 2.28 -18.62
C TRP A 184 5.89 3.21 -19.85
N GLY A 185 6.00 4.52 -19.61
CA GLY A 185 6.04 5.56 -20.63
C GLY A 185 7.22 5.50 -21.59
N VAL A 186 8.32 4.84 -21.22
CA VAL A 186 9.49 4.62 -22.08
C VAL A 186 9.36 3.33 -22.88
N VAL A 187 8.96 2.26 -22.20
CA VAL A 187 8.97 0.89 -22.74
C VAL A 187 7.80 0.63 -23.69
N GLU A 188 6.59 1.13 -23.42
CA GLU A 188 5.40 0.99 -24.28
C GLU A 188 5.01 2.35 -24.91
N ALA A 189 5.96 3.27 -25.07
CA ALA A 189 5.75 4.70 -25.36
C ALA A 189 4.74 5.00 -26.47
N TRP A 190 4.93 4.41 -27.65
CA TRP A 190 4.28 4.87 -28.89
C TRP A 190 3.10 4.01 -29.36
N THR A 191 3.11 2.71 -29.08
CA THR A 191 2.12 1.77 -29.62
C THR A 191 1.76 0.73 -28.57
N PRO A 192 0.45 0.51 -28.30
CA PRO A 192 0.00 -0.58 -27.44
C PRO A 192 0.64 -1.91 -27.82
N GLN A 193 1.07 -2.67 -26.80
CA GLN A 193 1.68 -3.99 -26.92
C GLN A 193 2.99 -4.06 -27.74
N LYS A 194 3.63 -2.92 -28.02
CA LYS A 194 5.00 -2.87 -28.55
C LYS A 194 5.96 -2.41 -27.46
N TYR A 195 6.48 -3.40 -26.73
CA TYR A 195 7.44 -3.22 -25.66
C TYR A 195 8.87 -3.16 -26.22
N VAL A 196 9.64 -2.16 -25.80
CA VAL A 196 11.07 -2.04 -26.10
C VAL A 196 11.83 -2.11 -24.79
N TRP A 197 12.73 -3.09 -24.66
CA TRP A 197 13.48 -3.34 -23.43
C TRP A 197 15.01 -3.20 -23.60
N SER A 198 15.49 -2.86 -24.79
CA SER A 198 16.92 -2.93 -25.17
C SER A 198 17.85 -2.17 -24.23
N GLY A 199 17.51 -0.92 -23.87
CA GLY A 199 18.31 -0.11 -22.92
C GLY A 199 18.32 -0.70 -21.51
N TYR A 200 17.19 -1.23 -21.04
CA TYR A 200 17.12 -1.92 -19.75
C TYR A 200 17.93 -3.22 -19.76
N ARG A 201 17.94 -3.97 -20.86
CA ARG A 201 18.79 -5.16 -21.00
C ARG A 201 20.28 -4.82 -21.00
N GLU A 202 20.69 -3.75 -21.68
CA GLU A 202 22.08 -3.28 -21.61
C GLU A 202 22.45 -2.87 -20.16
N LEU A 203 21.57 -2.09 -19.49
CA LEU A 203 21.75 -1.70 -18.09
C LEU A 203 21.86 -2.89 -17.14
N PHE A 204 20.98 -3.89 -17.27
CA PHE A 204 20.97 -5.05 -16.39
C PHE A 204 22.20 -5.96 -16.62
N ASN A 205 22.65 -6.10 -17.86
CA ASN A 205 23.91 -6.78 -18.17
C ASN A 205 25.10 -6.08 -17.47
N ILE A 206 25.12 -4.74 -17.44
CA ILE A 206 26.15 -3.99 -16.69
C ILE A 206 26.03 -4.24 -15.19
N ILE A 207 24.82 -4.19 -14.60
CA ILE A 207 24.62 -4.47 -13.17
C ILE A 207 25.11 -5.89 -12.81
N GLN A 208 24.92 -6.86 -13.71
CA GLN A 208 25.43 -8.22 -13.57
C GLN A 208 26.97 -8.30 -13.51
N GLU A 209 27.69 -7.49 -14.31
CA GLU A 209 29.17 -7.40 -14.26
C GLU A 209 29.68 -7.09 -12.84
N PHE A 210 28.96 -6.26 -12.08
CA PHE A 210 29.31 -5.84 -10.71
C PHE A 210 28.83 -6.81 -9.61
N LYS A 211 28.08 -7.86 -9.96
CA LYS A 211 27.52 -8.85 -9.02
C LYS A 211 26.75 -8.15 -7.89
N LEU A 212 25.87 -7.24 -8.25
CA LEU A 212 24.92 -6.57 -7.37
C LEU A 212 23.54 -7.22 -7.57
N LYS A 213 22.78 -7.41 -6.49
CA LYS A 213 21.39 -7.87 -6.61
C LYS A 213 20.56 -6.79 -7.28
N LEU A 214 19.57 -7.18 -8.08
CA LEU A 214 18.66 -6.25 -8.74
C LEU A 214 17.26 -6.36 -8.13
N GLN A 215 16.64 -5.22 -7.84
CA GLN A 215 15.20 -5.07 -7.68
C GLN A 215 14.68 -4.16 -8.78
N VAL A 216 13.47 -4.42 -9.30
CA VAL A 216 12.93 -3.64 -10.42
C VAL A 216 11.54 -3.14 -10.10
N LEU A 217 11.33 -1.83 -10.23
CA LEU A 217 10.02 -1.21 -10.11
C LEU A 217 9.31 -1.19 -11.47
N MET A 218 8.11 -1.76 -11.53
CA MET A 218 7.16 -1.56 -12.63
C MET A 218 6.52 -0.18 -12.47
N ALA A 219 7.13 0.85 -13.08
CA ALA A 219 6.73 2.23 -12.89
C ALA A 219 5.60 2.63 -13.84
N PHE A 220 4.36 2.41 -13.39
CA PHE A 220 3.11 2.77 -14.08
C PHE A 220 2.68 4.23 -13.87
N HIS A 221 3.62 5.11 -13.54
CA HIS A 221 3.40 6.52 -13.24
C HIS A 221 4.40 7.42 -13.98
N GLU A 222 4.12 8.72 -14.00
CA GLU A 222 4.99 9.78 -14.54
C GLU A 222 6.04 10.23 -13.52
N TYR A 223 7.22 10.63 -14.01
CA TYR A 223 8.32 11.19 -13.22
C TYR A 223 8.79 12.54 -13.77
N GLY A 224 9.23 13.44 -12.87
CA GLY A 224 9.61 14.82 -13.19
C GLY A 224 8.38 15.72 -13.42
N GLY A 225 8.50 17.04 -13.22
CA GLY A 225 7.40 17.99 -13.43
C GLY A 225 7.01 18.85 -12.22
N ASN A 226 7.90 18.97 -11.25
CA ASN A 226 8.09 20.23 -10.53
C ASN A 226 9.11 21.08 -11.32
N ASP A 227 9.25 22.38 -11.01
CA ASP A 227 10.09 23.33 -11.77
C ASP A 227 11.62 23.08 -11.68
N SER A 228 12.07 21.94 -11.16
CA SER A 228 13.44 21.46 -11.32
C SER A 228 13.68 20.95 -12.74
N GLY A 229 14.84 21.25 -13.32
CA GLY A 229 15.19 20.92 -14.71
C GLY A 229 15.50 19.45 -14.97
N ASP A 230 14.80 18.55 -14.29
CA ASP A 230 14.99 17.09 -14.34
C ASP A 230 14.36 16.46 -15.58
N VAL A 231 14.72 15.21 -15.85
CA VAL A 231 14.18 14.43 -16.97
C VAL A 231 12.69 14.13 -16.75
N LEU A 232 11.82 14.72 -17.55
CA LEU A 232 10.39 14.41 -17.60
C LEU A 232 10.15 13.07 -18.33
N ILE A 233 9.56 12.11 -17.63
CA ILE A 233 9.15 10.80 -18.14
C ILE A 233 7.64 10.68 -17.97
N SER A 234 6.87 11.03 -19.00
CA SER A 234 5.40 10.96 -18.98
C SER A 234 4.87 9.52 -19.04
N LEU A 235 3.57 9.34 -18.82
CA LEU A 235 2.85 8.14 -19.28
C LEU A 235 2.99 7.94 -20.82
N PRO A 236 2.72 6.73 -21.36
CA PRO A 236 2.89 6.49 -22.80
C PRO A 236 2.06 7.45 -23.66
N GLN A 237 2.64 7.95 -24.74
CA GLN A 237 1.98 8.93 -25.61
C GLN A 237 0.62 8.42 -26.10
N TRP A 238 0.49 7.13 -26.41
CA TRP A 238 -0.78 6.56 -26.87
C TRP A 238 -1.90 6.58 -25.81
N VAL A 239 -1.56 6.65 -24.52
CA VAL A 239 -2.49 6.83 -23.39
C VAL A 239 -2.85 8.31 -23.27
N LEU A 240 -1.86 9.21 -23.36
CA LEU A 240 -2.07 10.66 -23.33
C LEU A 240 -2.99 11.13 -24.48
N GLU A 241 -2.86 10.56 -25.68
CA GLU A 241 -3.78 10.82 -26.79
C GLU A 241 -5.22 10.37 -26.47
N ILE A 242 -5.43 9.21 -25.83
CA ILE A 242 -6.77 8.79 -25.38
C ILE A 242 -7.30 9.75 -24.31
N GLY A 243 -6.42 10.25 -23.44
CA GLY A 243 -6.75 11.24 -22.40
C GLY A 243 -7.26 12.58 -22.94
N LYS A 244 -6.94 12.96 -24.18
CA LYS A 244 -7.49 14.17 -24.82
C LYS A 244 -8.99 14.02 -25.10
N ASP A 245 -9.41 12.87 -25.62
CA ASP A 245 -10.81 12.56 -25.93
C ASP A 245 -11.60 12.07 -24.69
N ASN A 246 -10.91 11.41 -23.76
CA ASN A 246 -11.48 10.78 -22.58
C ASN A 246 -10.65 11.10 -21.32
N GLN A 247 -10.76 12.34 -20.83
CA GLN A 247 -10.04 12.80 -19.63
C GLN A 247 -10.34 11.98 -18.35
N ASP A 248 -11.47 11.26 -18.31
CA ASP A 248 -11.85 10.43 -17.15
C ASP A 248 -11.02 9.14 -17.01
N ILE A 249 -10.03 8.87 -17.87
CA ILE A 249 -9.01 7.84 -17.58
C ILE A 249 -8.06 8.26 -16.45
N PHE A 250 -8.08 9.53 -16.03
CA PHE A 250 -7.21 10.12 -15.03
C PHE A 250 -7.94 10.46 -13.74
N PHE A 251 -7.22 10.46 -12.62
CA PHE A 251 -7.75 10.92 -11.34
C PHE A 251 -8.21 12.37 -11.44
N THR A 252 -9.30 12.68 -10.74
CA THR A 252 -10.02 13.93 -10.92
C THR A 252 -10.56 14.43 -9.58
N ASP A 253 -10.30 15.70 -9.29
CA ASP A 253 -10.78 16.37 -8.08
C ASP A 253 -12.18 17.00 -8.25
N ARG A 254 -12.67 17.67 -7.21
CA ARG A 254 -14.03 18.22 -7.18
C ARG A 254 -14.24 19.34 -8.21
N GLU A 255 -13.19 20.07 -8.57
CA GLU A 255 -13.24 21.14 -9.57
C GLU A 255 -13.11 20.60 -11.01
N GLY A 256 -12.87 19.30 -11.17
CA GLY A 256 -12.71 18.64 -12.47
C GLY A 256 -11.29 18.74 -13.03
N ARG A 257 -10.30 19.19 -12.23
CA ARG A 257 -8.89 19.21 -12.61
C ARG A 257 -8.39 17.76 -12.65
N ARG A 258 -7.51 17.45 -13.62
CA ARG A 258 -7.05 16.08 -13.90
C ARG A 258 -5.61 15.90 -13.45
N ASN A 259 -5.32 14.86 -12.69
CA ASN A 259 -3.95 14.43 -12.41
C ASN A 259 -3.55 13.35 -13.43
N THR A 260 -2.59 13.68 -14.31
CA THR A 260 -2.12 12.79 -15.38
C THR A 260 -0.96 11.88 -14.96
N GLU A 261 -0.62 11.83 -13.67
CA GLU A 261 0.55 11.10 -13.16
C GLU A 261 0.39 9.59 -13.28
N CYS A 262 -0.84 9.09 -13.16
CA CYS A 262 -1.18 7.67 -13.33
C CYS A 262 -2.66 7.52 -13.76
N LEU A 263 -3.07 6.31 -14.13
CA LEU A 263 -4.46 6.02 -14.49
C LEU A 263 -5.37 6.01 -13.24
N SER A 264 -6.61 6.49 -13.37
CA SER A 264 -7.64 6.29 -12.34
C SER A 264 -8.01 4.82 -12.22
N TRP A 265 -8.05 4.31 -10.99
CA TRP A 265 -8.54 2.96 -10.68
C TRP A 265 -10.01 2.75 -11.11
N GLY A 266 -10.75 3.84 -11.36
CA GLY A 266 -12.09 3.79 -11.97
C GLY A 266 -12.12 3.03 -13.30
N ILE A 267 -11.01 2.97 -14.06
CA ILE A 267 -10.92 2.25 -15.34
C ILE A 267 -10.29 0.85 -15.27
N ASP A 268 -10.00 0.34 -14.07
CA ASP A 268 -9.41 -1.01 -13.87
C ASP A 268 -10.20 -2.12 -14.59
N LYS A 269 -11.52 -1.96 -14.67
CA LYS A 269 -12.46 -2.96 -15.23
C LYS A 269 -13.18 -2.46 -16.49
N GLU A 270 -12.79 -1.31 -17.03
CA GLU A 270 -13.46 -0.62 -18.15
C GLU A 270 -12.57 -0.64 -19.40
N ARG A 271 -13.08 -1.15 -20.55
CA ARG A 271 -12.29 -1.40 -21.77
C ARG A 271 -12.02 -0.15 -22.62
N VAL A 272 -11.40 0.87 -22.01
CA VAL A 272 -11.25 2.21 -22.58
C VAL A 272 -9.85 2.50 -23.14
N LEU A 273 -8.90 1.58 -22.96
CA LEU A 273 -7.52 1.70 -23.43
C LEU A 273 -7.32 0.87 -24.70
N LYS A 274 -7.94 1.32 -25.81
CA LYS A 274 -7.96 0.63 -27.12
C LYS A 274 -8.42 -0.84 -27.02
N GLY A 275 -9.48 -1.08 -26.24
CA GLY A 275 -10.08 -2.40 -26.01
C GLY A 275 -9.56 -3.15 -24.78
N ARG A 276 -8.47 -2.67 -24.14
CA ARG A 276 -7.98 -3.17 -22.85
C ARG A 276 -8.55 -2.37 -21.67
N THR A 277 -8.59 -2.97 -20.48
CA THR A 277 -8.80 -2.26 -19.20
C THR A 277 -7.47 -1.81 -18.58
N GLY A 278 -7.52 -0.99 -17.51
CA GLY A 278 -6.31 -0.56 -16.79
C GLY A 278 -5.43 -1.73 -16.33
N ILE A 279 -6.02 -2.70 -15.61
CA ILE A 279 -5.26 -3.84 -15.07
C ILE A 279 -4.74 -4.80 -16.16
N GLU A 280 -5.42 -4.92 -17.31
CA GLU A 280 -4.93 -5.70 -18.44
C GLU A 280 -3.67 -5.08 -19.07
N VAL A 281 -3.59 -3.75 -19.11
CA VAL A 281 -2.39 -3.03 -19.59
C VAL A 281 -1.21 -3.27 -18.66
N TYR A 282 -1.40 -3.17 -17.34
CA TYR A 282 -0.36 -3.46 -16.35
C TYR A 282 0.07 -4.93 -16.42
N PHE A 283 -0.86 -5.87 -16.58
CA PHE A 283 -0.55 -7.29 -16.71
C PHE A 283 0.21 -7.64 -17.99
N ASP A 284 -0.19 -7.10 -19.15
CA ASP A 284 0.54 -7.30 -20.41
C ASP A 284 2.00 -6.78 -20.29
N PHE A 285 2.20 -5.65 -19.60
CA PHE A 285 3.53 -5.08 -19.33
C PHE A 285 4.38 -5.98 -18.43
N MET A 286 3.83 -6.41 -17.28
CA MET A 286 4.51 -7.32 -16.35
C MET A 286 4.89 -8.64 -17.02
N ARG A 287 3.98 -9.23 -17.81
CA ARG A 287 4.25 -10.46 -18.58
C ARG A 287 5.32 -10.24 -19.65
N SER A 288 5.35 -9.08 -20.31
CA SER A 288 6.40 -8.73 -21.26
C SER A 288 7.77 -8.66 -20.57
N PHE A 289 7.87 -7.99 -19.42
CA PHE A 289 9.09 -7.94 -18.61
C PHE A 289 9.55 -9.35 -18.19
N ARG A 290 8.65 -10.16 -17.62
CA ARG A 290 8.94 -11.55 -17.20
C ARG A 290 9.50 -12.41 -18.33
N THR A 291 8.97 -12.24 -19.54
CA THR A 291 9.36 -12.99 -20.74
C THR A 291 10.69 -12.51 -21.28
N GLU A 292 10.88 -11.20 -21.40
CA GLU A 292 12.13 -10.60 -21.87
C GLU A 292 13.30 -11.01 -20.97
N PHE A 293 13.16 -10.91 -19.64
CA PHE A 293 14.24 -11.07 -18.68
C PHE A 293 14.29 -12.45 -17.99
N ASN A 294 13.69 -13.47 -18.59
CA ASN A 294 13.59 -14.83 -18.01
C ASN A 294 14.97 -15.42 -17.62
N ASP A 295 16.00 -15.13 -18.40
CA ASP A 295 17.41 -15.44 -18.09
C ASP A 295 17.82 -14.86 -16.74
N LEU A 296 17.62 -13.56 -16.52
CA LEU A 296 18.04 -12.86 -15.30
C LEU A 296 17.22 -13.25 -14.04
N PHE A 297 15.97 -13.70 -14.22
CA PHE A 297 15.21 -14.37 -13.16
C PHE A 297 15.79 -15.75 -12.84
N THR A 298 16.09 -16.56 -13.86
CA THR A 298 16.62 -17.93 -13.70
C THR A 298 18.02 -17.92 -13.05
N GLU A 299 18.83 -16.92 -13.37
CA GLU A 299 20.16 -16.69 -12.79
C GLU A 299 20.12 -16.07 -11.38
N GLY A 300 18.94 -15.67 -10.90
CA GLY A 300 18.75 -15.06 -9.57
C GLY A 300 19.29 -13.65 -9.43
N LEU A 301 19.55 -12.93 -10.53
CA LEU A 301 19.97 -11.52 -10.51
C LEU A 301 18.81 -10.63 -10.05
N ILE A 302 17.62 -10.84 -10.62
CA ILE A 302 16.39 -10.15 -10.22
C ILE A 302 15.84 -10.85 -8.96
N THR A 303 15.87 -10.13 -7.85
CA THR A 303 15.57 -10.68 -6.51
C THR A 303 14.19 -10.30 -5.97
N ALA A 304 13.58 -9.24 -6.51
CA ALA A 304 12.22 -8.80 -6.21
C ALA A 304 11.70 -7.85 -7.31
N ILE A 305 10.38 -7.79 -7.45
CA ILE A 305 9.69 -6.82 -8.31
C ILE A 305 8.82 -5.91 -7.44
N GLU A 306 8.96 -4.60 -7.61
CA GLU A 306 8.08 -3.62 -7.00
C GLU A 306 6.99 -3.21 -7.98
N ILE A 307 5.75 -3.10 -7.49
CA ILE A 307 4.59 -2.77 -8.33
C ILE A 307 4.10 -1.38 -7.96
N GLY A 308 4.18 -0.44 -8.91
CA GLY A 308 3.61 0.90 -8.73
C GLY A 308 2.09 0.84 -8.75
N LEU A 309 1.44 1.20 -7.64
CA LEU A 309 -0.03 1.12 -7.49
C LEU A 309 -0.73 2.50 -7.53
N GLY A 310 -0.01 3.55 -7.94
CA GLY A 310 -0.53 4.91 -7.96
C GLY A 310 0.57 5.96 -8.21
N PRO A 311 0.33 7.23 -7.85
CA PRO A 311 1.27 8.32 -8.04
C PRO A 311 2.56 8.07 -7.26
N SER A 312 3.71 8.41 -7.85
CA SER A 312 5.05 8.18 -7.29
C SER A 312 5.34 6.70 -6.93
N GLY A 313 4.62 5.77 -7.58
CA GLY A 313 4.64 4.33 -7.33
C GLY A 313 3.92 3.89 -6.05
N GLU A 314 3.34 4.81 -5.29
CA GLU A 314 2.77 4.56 -3.97
C GLU A 314 1.31 4.14 -4.05
N LEU A 315 0.88 3.27 -3.13
CA LEU A 315 -0.52 2.86 -2.98
C LEU A 315 -1.34 3.98 -2.32
N LYS A 316 -1.67 5.03 -3.07
CA LYS A 316 -2.46 6.18 -2.61
C LYS A 316 -3.20 6.89 -3.75
N TYR A 317 -4.18 7.71 -3.41
CA TYR A 317 -4.70 8.71 -4.33
C TYR A 317 -3.73 9.90 -4.50
N PRO A 318 -3.76 10.63 -5.64
CA PRO A 318 -2.97 11.86 -5.84
C PRO A 318 -3.58 13.08 -5.11
N SER A 319 -3.94 12.94 -3.84
CA SER A 319 -4.70 13.93 -3.08
C SER A 319 -3.93 15.19 -2.68
N PHE A 320 -2.60 15.20 -2.80
CA PHE A 320 -1.70 16.29 -2.44
C PHE A 320 -0.72 16.64 -3.57
N SER A 321 -1.23 16.78 -4.80
CA SER A 321 -0.40 17.10 -5.98
C SER A 321 0.00 18.58 -6.00
N GLU A 322 1.29 18.88 -5.85
CA GLU A 322 1.82 20.26 -5.89
C GLU A 322 1.52 21.00 -7.20
N ARG A 323 1.42 20.26 -8.31
CA ARG A 323 1.02 20.76 -9.64
C ARG A 323 -0.42 21.27 -9.69
N LEU A 324 -1.31 20.74 -8.84
CA LEU A 324 -2.70 21.18 -8.70
C LEU A 324 -2.84 22.27 -7.62
N GLY A 325 -1.73 22.83 -7.15
CA GLY A 325 -1.71 23.94 -6.20
C GLY A 325 -1.70 23.52 -4.73
N TRP A 326 -1.62 22.22 -4.42
CA TRP A 326 -1.42 21.77 -3.04
C TRP A 326 -0.07 22.28 -2.50
N ARG A 327 -0.04 22.67 -1.23
CA ARG A 327 1.16 23.03 -0.48
C ARG A 327 1.08 22.40 0.89
N TYR A 328 2.19 21.84 1.37
CA TYR A 328 2.29 21.34 2.73
C TYR A 328 1.98 22.46 3.74
N PRO A 329 1.20 22.20 4.82
CA PRO A 329 0.62 20.92 5.24
C PRO A 329 -0.87 20.76 4.86
N GLY A 330 -1.34 21.19 3.68
CA GLY A 330 -2.77 21.12 3.31
C GLY A 330 -3.40 19.73 3.44
N ILE A 331 -4.70 19.66 3.77
CA ILE A 331 -5.45 18.39 3.92
C ILE A 331 -5.57 17.54 2.64
N GLY A 332 -5.34 18.14 1.47
CA GLY A 332 -5.55 17.48 0.19
C GLY A 332 -7.02 17.48 -0.28
N GLU A 333 -7.31 16.84 -1.42
CA GLU A 333 -8.67 16.64 -1.91
C GLU A 333 -8.94 15.19 -2.35
N PHE A 334 -10.18 14.72 -2.18
CA PHE A 334 -10.62 13.42 -2.69
C PHE A 334 -10.57 13.37 -4.22
N GLN A 335 -9.95 12.34 -4.79
CA GLN A 335 -9.62 12.25 -6.23
C GLN A 335 -10.59 11.37 -7.04
N CYS A 336 -11.84 11.26 -6.59
CA CYS A 336 -12.83 10.30 -7.08
C CYS A 336 -13.87 10.85 -8.09
N TYR A 337 -13.64 12.02 -8.69
CA TYR A 337 -14.66 12.74 -9.46
C TYR A 337 -14.68 12.39 -10.96
N ASP A 338 -13.81 11.49 -11.42
CA ASP A 338 -13.88 10.96 -12.79
C ASP A 338 -15.17 10.18 -13.01
N LYS A 339 -15.65 10.13 -14.26
CA LYS A 339 -16.97 9.52 -14.54
C LYS A 339 -17.09 8.04 -14.16
N TYR A 340 -16.00 7.28 -14.08
CA TYR A 340 -16.02 5.85 -13.78
C TYR A 340 -16.05 5.62 -12.27
N SER A 341 -15.21 6.33 -11.50
CA SER A 341 -15.29 6.40 -10.04
C SER A 341 -16.67 6.87 -9.57
N GLN A 342 -17.23 7.92 -10.19
CA GLN A 342 -18.58 8.38 -9.90
C GLN A 342 -19.67 7.36 -10.26
N GLN A 343 -19.47 6.53 -11.29
CA GLN A 343 -20.37 5.41 -11.59
C GLN A 343 -20.23 4.27 -10.57
N ASN A 344 -19.03 3.98 -10.08
CA ASN A 344 -18.79 3.02 -9.00
C ASN A 344 -19.50 3.46 -7.71
N LEU A 345 -19.28 4.71 -7.27
CA LEU A 345 -19.97 5.31 -6.11
C LEU A 345 -21.49 5.25 -6.23
N ARG A 346 -22.05 5.53 -7.42
CA ARG A 346 -23.50 5.39 -7.69
C ARG A 346 -23.99 3.94 -7.55
N LYS A 347 -23.19 2.94 -7.93
CA LYS A 347 -23.52 1.52 -7.74
C LYS A 347 -23.49 1.17 -6.25
N ALA A 348 -22.45 1.56 -5.52
CA ALA A 348 -22.32 1.33 -4.07
C ALA A 348 -23.46 1.98 -3.25
N ALA A 349 -23.78 3.24 -3.52
CA ALA A 349 -24.86 3.97 -2.85
C ALA A 349 -26.24 3.34 -3.10
N LYS A 350 -26.49 2.84 -4.32
CA LYS A 350 -27.71 2.09 -4.66
C LYS A 350 -27.79 0.76 -3.92
N LEU A 351 -26.71 0.00 -3.86
CA LEU A 351 -26.64 -1.29 -3.14
C LEU A 351 -26.91 -1.12 -1.64
N ARG A 352 -26.44 -0.02 -1.04
CA ARG A 352 -26.73 0.33 0.37
C ARG A 352 -28.14 0.91 0.60
N GLY A 353 -28.96 1.07 -0.45
CA GLY A 353 -30.31 1.63 -0.35
C GLY A 353 -30.39 3.17 -0.25
N HIS A 354 -29.24 3.87 -0.28
CA HIS A 354 -29.15 5.31 -0.06
C HIS A 354 -28.63 6.04 -1.32
N SER A 355 -29.41 6.01 -2.41
CA SER A 355 -29.00 6.58 -3.71
C SER A 355 -28.58 8.06 -3.66
N PHE A 356 -29.03 8.83 -2.66
CA PHE A 356 -28.66 10.23 -2.45
C PHE A 356 -27.24 10.43 -1.87
N TRP A 357 -26.60 9.36 -1.37
CA TRP A 357 -25.18 9.34 -0.99
C TRP A 357 -24.23 9.13 -2.18
N ALA A 358 -24.73 9.09 -3.41
CA ALA A 358 -23.93 8.87 -4.62
C ALA A 358 -23.11 10.11 -5.06
N ARG A 359 -22.38 10.73 -4.13
CA ARG A 359 -21.58 11.94 -4.33
C ARG A 359 -20.43 12.03 -3.32
N GLY A 360 -19.40 12.80 -3.63
CA GLY A 360 -18.36 13.18 -2.67
C GLY A 360 -18.88 14.19 -1.63
N PRO A 361 -18.16 14.40 -0.50
CA PRO A 361 -18.56 15.32 0.55
C PRO A 361 -18.50 16.78 0.11
N ASP A 362 -19.59 17.51 0.36
CA ASP A 362 -19.74 18.88 -0.14
C ASP A 362 -19.00 19.96 0.67
N ASN A 363 -18.56 19.60 1.87
CA ASN A 363 -17.99 20.47 2.91
C ASN A 363 -16.56 20.05 3.34
N ALA A 364 -15.85 19.33 2.48
CA ALA A 364 -14.48 18.84 2.71
C ALA A 364 -13.37 19.87 2.49
N GLY A 365 -13.70 21.13 2.18
CA GLY A 365 -12.70 22.18 1.90
C GLY A 365 -12.06 22.04 0.52
N GLN A 366 -10.81 22.49 0.42
CA GLN A 366 -9.93 22.45 -0.76
C GLN A 366 -8.53 21.97 -0.35
N TYR A 367 -7.64 21.71 -1.33
CA TYR A 367 -6.28 21.18 -1.11
C TYR A 367 -5.53 21.75 0.11
N ASN A 368 -5.60 23.08 0.31
CA ASN A 368 -4.82 23.82 1.31
C ASN A 368 -5.62 24.22 2.56
N SER A 369 -6.85 23.76 2.73
CA SER A 369 -7.62 23.97 3.97
C SER A 369 -6.97 23.23 5.15
N ARG A 370 -7.26 23.69 6.37
CA ARG A 370 -6.95 23.00 7.63
C ARG A 370 -8.19 22.19 8.09
N PRO A 371 -8.06 21.05 8.80
CA PRO A 371 -9.20 20.20 9.16
C PRO A 371 -10.33 20.95 9.88
N HIS A 372 -9.97 21.82 10.82
CA HIS A 372 -10.89 22.63 11.62
C HIS A 372 -11.64 23.73 10.84
N GLU A 373 -11.20 24.07 9.63
CA GLU A 373 -11.87 25.04 8.74
C GLU A 373 -12.99 24.38 7.91
N THR A 374 -13.05 23.05 7.88
CA THR A 374 -13.98 22.28 7.04
C THR A 374 -15.13 21.70 7.86
N GLY A 375 -16.32 21.59 7.27
CA GLY A 375 -17.44 20.90 7.93
C GLY A 375 -17.28 19.38 7.95
N PHE A 376 -16.46 18.83 7.05
CA PHE A 376 -16.24 17.38 6.97
C PHE A 376 -15.18 16.89 7.96
N PHE A 377 -14.02 17.55 8.08
CA PHE A 377 -12.87 17.06 8.84
C PHE A 377 -12.66 17.71 10.22
N CYS A 378 -13.50 18.67 10.62
CA CYS A 378 -13.40 19.27 11.96
C CYS A 378 -13.72 18.25 13.06
N GLU A 379 -13.46 18.62 14.33
CA GLU A 379 -13.82 17.77 15.46
C GLU A 379 -15.35 17.50 15.46
N ARG A 380 -15.74 16.22 15.43
CA ARG A 380 -17.14 15.77 15.29
C ARG A 380 -17.81 16.21 13.97
N GLY A 381 -17.01 16.49 12.93
CA GLY A 381 -17.47 16.79 11.58
C GLY A 381 -18.06 15.59 10.84
N ASP A 382 -18.54 15.84 9.62
CA ASP A 382 -19.29 14.84 8.85
C ASP A 382 -18.52 13.56 8.48
N TYR A 383 -17.19 13.51 8.64
CA TYR A 383 -16.38 12.30 8.42
C TYR A 383 -16.87 11.10 9.24
N ASP A 384 -17.35 11.34 10.47
CA ASP A 384 -17.86 10.29 11.36
C ASP A 384 -19.38 10.05 11.25
N SER A 385 -20.07 10.83 10.41
CA SER A 385 -21.51 10.66 10.13
C SER A 385 -21.80 9.36 9.36
N TYR A 386 -23.07 8.93 9.30
CA TYR A 386 -23.47 7.79 8.47
C TYR A 386 -23.08 7.92 6.99
N PHE A 387 -23.08 9.15 6.45
CA PHE A 387 -22.64 9.44 5.09
C PHE A 387 -21.10 9.44 4.98
N GLY A 388 -20.40 10.08 5.91
CA GLY A 388 -18.93 10.10 5.93
C GLY A 388 -18.34 8.69 6.04
N ARG A 389 -18.82 7.90 7.01
CA ARG A 389 -18.45 6.48 7.18
C ARG A 389 -18.77 5.64 5.94
N PHE A 390 -19.85 5.94 5.20
CA PHE A 390 -20.14 5.28 3.92
C PHE A 390 -19.13 5.67 2.83
N PHE A 391 -18.90 6.97 2.65
CA PHE A 391 -18.05 7.50 1.59
C PHE A 391 -16.58 7.11 1.80
N LEU A 392 -16.06 7.26 3.03
CA LEU A 392 -14.68 6.92 3.37
C LEU A 392 -14.41 5.42 3.26
N HIS A 393 -15.35 4.56 3.70
CA HIS A 393 -15.25 3.12 3.47
C HIS A 393 -15.25 2.77 1.97
N TRP A 394 -16.11 3.40 1.17
CA TRP A 394 -16.11 3.17 -0.29
C TRP A 394 -14.80 3.62 -0.96
N TYR A 395 -14.26 4.77 -0.55
CA TYR A 395 -13.03 5.35 -1.10
C TYR A 395 -11.80 4.51 -0.72
N SER A 396 -11.65 4.11 0.54
CA SER A 396 -10.57 3.20 0.97
C SER A 396 -10.74 1.78 0.42
N GLN A 397 -11.96 1.26 0.32
CA GLN A 397 -12.20 -0.05 -0.32
C GLN A 397 -11.81 -0.01 -1.81
N SER A 398 -11.96 1.12 -2.50
CA SER A 398 -11.53 1.25 -3.90
C SER A 398 -10.00 1.17 -4.06
N LEU A 399 -9.25 1.71 -3.10
CA LEU A 399 -7.78 1.54 -2.99
C LEU A 399 -7.38 0.07 -2.74
N ILE A 400 -8.08 -0.58 -1.81
CA ILE A 400 -7.84 -1.98 -1.43
C ILE A 400 -8.17 -2.92 -2.60
N ASP A 401 -9.31 -2.69 -3.27
CA ASP A 401 -9.72 -3.44 -4.46
C ASP A 401 -8.69 -3.27 -5.60
N HIS A 402 -8.19 -2.05 -5.85
CA HIS A 402 -7.16 -1.83 -6.85
C HIS A 402 -5.91 -2.69 -6.58
N ALA A 403 -5.37 -2.60 -5.36
CA ALA A 403 -4.23 -3.40 -4.93
C ALA A 403 -4.51 -4.90 -5.10
N ASP A 404 -5.66 -5.41 -4.65
CA ASP A 404 -6.00 -6.83 -4.74
C ASP A 404 -6.03 -7.34 -6.19
N ASN A 405 -6.63 -6.56 -7.11
CA ASN A 405 -6.76 -6.94 -8.51
C ASN A 405 -5.40 -6.89 -9.24
N VAL A 406 -4.57 -5.87 -9.01
CA VAL A 406 -3.26 -5.74 -9.66
C VAL A 406 -2.26 -6.76 -9.09
N LEU A 407 -2.23 -6.96 -7.76
CA LEU A 407 -1.32 -7.92 -7.13
C LEU A 407 -1.68 -9.37 -7.48
N SER A 408 -2.95 -9.71 -7.65
CA SER A 408 -3.35 -11.02 -8.18
C SER A 408 -2.73 -11.31 -9.56
N LEU A 409 -2.66 -10.29 -10.42
CA LEU A 409 -2.09 -10.38 -11.76
C LEU A 409 -0.54 -10.35 -11.74
N ALA A 410 0.05 -9.59 -10.81
CA ALA A 410 1.50 -9.57 -10.58
C ALA A 410 2.01 -10.92 -10.08
N SER A 411 1.32 -11.54 -9.12
CA SER A 411 1.63 -12.89 -8.61
C SER A 411 1.57 -13.94 -9.72
N PHE A 412 0.61 -13.85 -10.65
CA PHE A 412 0.56 -14.72 -11.82
C PHE A 412 1.69 -14.43 -12.83
N ALA A 413 2.10 -13.17 -12.98
CA ALA A 413 3.18 -12.79 -13.90
C ALA A 413 4.59 -13.12 -13.38
N PHE A 414 4.80 -13.16 -12.06
CA PHE A 414 6.13 -13.26 -11.46
C PHE A 414 6.36 -14.52 -10.60
N GLU A 415 5.35 -15.37 -10.45
CA GLU A 415 5.44 -16.69 -9.82
C GLU A 415 6.01 -16.58 -8.39
N ASP A 416 7.11 -17.27 -8.08
CA ASP A 416 7.75 -17.25 -6.75
C ASP A 416 8.59 -15.99 -6.47
N THR A 417 8.64 -15.02 -7.40
CA THR A 417 9.40 -13.78 -7.18
C THR A 417 8.73 -12.90 -6.14
N LYS A 418 9.52 -12.40 -5.18
CA LYS A 418 9.06 -11.47 -4.14
C LYS A 418 8.45 -10.20 -4.76
N ILE A 419 7.22 -9.89 -4.36
CA ILE A 419 6.53 -8.65 -4.75
C ILE A 419 6.67 -7.61 -3.64
N ILE A 420 6.99 -6.37 -4.01
CA ILE A 420 7.12 -5.22 -3.12
C ILE A 420 6.00 -4.21 -3.44
N VAL A 421 5.41 -3.61 -2.41
CA VAL A 421 4.48 -2.48 -2.53
C VAL A 421 4.97 -1.31 -1.67
N LYS A 422 4.99 -0.11 -2.25
CA LYS A 422 5.41 1.11 -1.57
C LYS A 422 4.22 1.76 -0.83
N VAL A 423 4.37 1.97 0.48
CA VAL A 423 3.35 2.56 1.36
C VAL A 423 3.83 3.94 1.84
N PRO A 424 3.05 5.03 1.63
CA PRO A 424 3.41 6.38 2.00
C PRO A 424 3.38 6.62 3.52
N ALA A 425 4.13 7.63 3.98
CA ALA A 425 3.97 8.21 5.31
C ALA A 425 3.25 9.56 5.21
N VAL A 426 1.94 9.57 5.48
CA VAL A 426 1.09 10.77 5.50
C VAL A 426 0.93 11.23 6.95
N TYR A 427 1.94 11.95 7.46
CA TYR A 427 2.10 12.24 8.90
C TYR A 427 1.53 13.58 9.37
N TRP A 428 1.06 14.44 8.47
CA TRP A 428 0.45 15.73 8.81
C TRP A 428 -1.05 15.59 9.06
N TRP A 429 -1.57 16.37 10.01
CA TRP A 429 -2.89 16.20 10.64
C TRP A 429 -3.11 14.88 11.39
N TYR A 430 -2.09 14.03 11.57
CA TYR A 430 -2.21 12.77 12.31
C TYR A 430 -2.66 12.98 13.77
N ARG A 431 -2.39 14.14 14.40
CA ARG A 431 -2.90 14.47 15.74
C ARG A 431 -4.34 15.01 15.77
N THR A 432 -5.04 15.06 14.63
CA THR A 432 -6.45 15.46 14.56
C THR A 432 -7.36 14.24 14.60
N ALA A 433 -8.55 14.37 15.20
CA ALA A 433 -9.50 13.26 15.31
C ALA A 433 -9.93 12.65 13.96
N SER A 434 -9.80 13.41 12.87
CA SER A 434 -10.19 13.02 11.51
C SER A 434 -9.05 12.49 10.66
N HIS A 435 -7.76 12.71 11.00
CA HIS A 435 -6.62 12.28 10.18
C HIS A 435 -6.76 12.70 8.69
N ALA A 436 -7.14 13.96 8.46
CA ALA A 436 -7.72 14.41 7.19
C ALA A 436 -6.87 14.09 5.94
N ALA A 437 -5.53 14.20 6.01
CA ALA A 437 -4.66 13.89 4.88
C ALA A 437 -4.58 12.39 4.56
N GLU A 438 -4.63 11.52 5.57
CA GLU A 438 -4.73 10.07 5.37
C GLU A 438 -6.05 9.71 4.70
N LEU A 439 -7.16 10.32 5.15
CA LEU A 439 -8.49 10.12 4.56
C LEU A 439 -8.51 10.51 3.07
N THR A 440 -7.96 11.66 2.69
CA THR A 440 -7.93 12.08 1.26
C THR A 440 -6.96 11.22 0.44
N ALA A 441 -5.88 10.72 1.04
CA ALA A 441 -4.95 9.78 0.42
C ALA A 441 -5.52 8.37 0.22
N GLY A 442 -6.60 8.01 0.92
CA GLY A 442 -7.31 6.73 0.81
C GLY A 442 -7.19 5.82 2.03
N TYR A 443 -6.43 6.22 3.05
CA TYR A 443 -6.28 5.50 4.32
C TYR A 443 -7.38 5.93 5.28
N TYR A 444 -8.37 5.07 5.50
CA TYR A 444 -9.50 5.39 6.38
C TYR A 444 -9.11 5.20 7.86
N ASN A 445 -8.22 6.04 8.37
CA ASN A 445 -7.53 5.92 9.67
C ASN A 445 -7.88 7.03 10.70
N PRO A 446 -9.15 7.40 10.95
CA PRO A 446 -9.48 8.32 12.04
C PRO A 446 -9.22 7.67 13.41
N THR A 447 -9.12 8.46 14.48
CA THR A 447 -8.70 7.98 15.83
C THR A 447 -9.56 6.87 16.46
N ASN A 448 -10.70 6.50 15.86
CA ASN A 448 -11.59 5.44 16.33
C ASN A 448 -11.43 4.08 15.61
N GLN A 449 -10.51 3.94 14.65
CA GLN A 449 -10.22 2.67 13.94
C GLN A 449 -8.83 2.63 13.30
N ASP A 450 -8.24 1.44 13.14
CA ASP A 450 -7.01 1.24 12.34
C ASP A 450 -7.36 1.15 10.84
N GLY A 451 -6.98 2.17 10.07
CA GLY A 451 -7.16 2.25 8.63
C GLY A 451 -6.08 1.54 7.79
N TYR A 452 -4.95 1.15 8.39
CA TYR A 452 -3.89 0.38 7.73
C TYR A 452 -4.17 -1.12 7.76
N SER A 453 -4.76 -1.62 8.84
CA SER A 453 -5.18 -3.01 9.03
C SER A 453 -5.86 -3.65 7.79
N PRO A 454 -6.93 -3.07 7.18
CA PRO A 454 -7.59 -3.68 6.02
C PRO A 454 -6.72 -3.70 4.75
N VAL A 455 -5.83 -2.72 4.58
CA VAL A 455 -4.86 -2.68 3.48
C VAL A 455 -3.85 -3.82 3.66
N PHE A 456 -3.36 -4.01 4.88
CA PHE A 456 -2.36 -5.02 5.20
C PHE A 456 -2.89 -6.45 5.15
N GLU A 457 -4.18 -6.71 5.42
CA GLU A 457 -4.77 -8.03 5.13
C GLU A 457 -4.70 -8.37 3.62
N VAL A 458 -4.93 -7.40 2.74
CA VAL A 458 -4.82 -7.62 1.28
C VAL A 458 -3.36 -7.73 0.83
N LEU A 459 -2.43 -6.95 1.38
CA LEU A 459 -1.01 -7.13 1.07
C LEU A 459 -0.49 -8.51 1.56
N LYS A 460 -0.98 -8.98 2.72
CA LYS A 460 -0.65 -10.29 3.28
C LYS A 460 -1.17 -11.44 2.43
N LYS A 461 -2.39 -11.32 1.90
CA LYS A 461 -2.99 -12.28 0.94
C LYS A 461 -2.06 -12.57 -0.26
N HIS A 462 -1.28 -11.58 -0.68
CA HIS A 462 -0.33 -11.67 -1.80
C HIS A 462 1.14 -11.85 -1.37
N SER A 463 1.41 -12.16 -0.10
CA SER A 463 2.77 -12.34 0.45
C SER A 463 3.73 -11.16 0.17
N VAL A 464 3.19 -9.95 0.12
CA VAL A 464 3.90 -8.73 -0.26
C VAL A 464 4.91 -8.30 0.80
N ILE A 465 6.04 -7.76 0.35
CA ILE A 465 6.95 -6.97 1.18
C ILE A 465 6.46 -5.52 1.19
N VAL A 466 6.11 -5.00 2.36
CA VAL A 466 5.73 -3.59 2.54
C VAL A 466 6.99 -2.74 2.58
N LYS A 467 7.20 -1.89 1.58
CA LYS A 467 8.28 -0.88 1.60
C LYS A 467 7.72 0.45 2.10
N PHE A 468 7.94 0.74 3.37
CA PHE A 468 7.44 1.96 4.01
C PHE A 468 8.35 3.16 3.74
N VAL A 469 7.76 4.32 3.44
CA VAL A 469 8.49 5.58 3.27
C VAL A 469 8.87 6.15 4.63
N CYS A 470 10.13 6.02 5.02
CA CYS A 470 10.66 6.51 6.28
C CYS A 470 10.87 8.03 6.25
N SER A 471 10.06 8.76 7.03
CA SER A 471 10.27 10.18 7.34
C SER A 471 11.35 10.34 8.42
N GLY A 472 12.53 10.82 8.03
CA GLY A 472 13.64 11.15 8.94
C GLY A 472 13.64 12.61 9.40
N LEU A 473 12.50 13.31 9.35
CA LEU A 473 12.44 14.78 9.38
C LEU A 473 12.90 15.41 10.71
N HIS A 474 13.73 16.45 10.61
CA HIS A 474 13.86 17.47 11.64
C HIS A 474 12.76 18.53 11.43
N VAL A 475 11.63 18.43 12.16
CA VAL A 475 10.68 19.55 12.24
C VAL A 475 11.32 20.64 13.10
N SER A 476 11.48 21.85 12.56
CA SER A 476 11.87 22.99 13.39
C SER A 476 10.71 23.38 14.29
N GLY A 477 10.96 23.71 15.56
CA GLY A 477 9.92 23.76 16.61
C GLY A 477 8.76 24.76 16.41
N PHE A 478 8.79 25.58 15.36
CA PHE A 478 7.73 26.54 15.02
C PHE A 478 6.67 26.00 14.04
N GLU A 479 6.96 24.97 13.24
CA GLU A 479 5.99 24.42 12.26
C GLU A 479 5.10 23.31 12.84
N ASN A 480 5.44 22.80 14.03
CA ASN A 480 4.81 21.62 14.63
C ASN A 480 3.35 21.86 15.06
N ASP A 481 3.07 23.01 15.69
CA ASP A 481 1.73 23.34 16.19
C ASP A 481 0.70 23.61 15.08
N GLU A 482 1.12 24.17 13.93
CA GLU A 482 0.20 24.46 12.84
C GLU A 482 -0.18 23.24 12.00
N ALA A 483 0.74 22.26 11.86
CA ALA A 483 0.56 21.08 11.02
C ALA A 483 0.06 19.83 11.77
N LEU A 484 0.08 19.86 13.11
CA LEU A 484 -0.41 18.79 14.00
C LEU A 484 0.15 17.40 13.61
N VAL A 485 1.47 17.36 13.39
CA VAL A 485 2.22 16.21 12.87
C VAL A 485 2.55 15.18 13.94
N ASP A 486 2.61 13.90 13.54
CA ASP A 486 3.24 12.85 14.36
C ASP A 486 3.86 11.72 13.52
N PRO A 487 5.04 11.93 12.90
CA PRO A 487 5.68 10.91 12.07
C PRO A 487 6.17 9.70 12.87
N GLU A 488 6.48 9.86 14.17
CA GLU A 488 6.93 8.77 15.03
C GLU A 488 5.77 7.84 15.40
N VAL A 489 4.64 8.40 15.84
CA VAL A 489 3.44 7.58 16.15
C VAL A 489 2.84 6.96 14.89
N LEU A 490 2.84 7.67 13.74
CA LEU A 490 2.44 7.07 12.46
C LEU A 490 3.34 5.88 12.11
N SER A 491 4.66 6.06 12.14
CA SER A 491 5.61 4.98 11.82
C SER A 491 5.42 3.80 12.76
N TRP A 492 5.20 4.05 14.05
CA TRP A 492 4.88 3.02 15.03
C TRP A 492 3.57 2.27 14.67
N GLN A 493 2.49 2.97 14.32
CA GLN A 493 1.23 2.33 13.94
C GLN A 493 1.41 1.44 12.70
N VAL A 494 2.01 1.99 11.64
CA VAL A 494 2.17 1.32 10.35
C VAL A 494 3.08 0.09 10.48
N LEU A 495 4.22 0.21 11.16
CA LEU A 495 5.18 -0.88 11.30
C LEU A 495 4.62 -2.03 12.15
N ASN A 496 4.05 -1.74 13.32
CA ASN A 496 3.47 -2.79 14.16
C ASN A 496 2.22 -3.42 13.51
N SER A 497 1.32 -2.63 12.91
CA SER A 497 0.13 -3.18 12.23
C SER A 497 0.51 -4.10 11.05
N ALA A 498 1.68 -3.89 10.41
CA ALA A 498 2.23 -4.82 9.42
C ALA A 498 2.88 -6.07 10.06
N TRP A 499 3.72 -5.88 11.08
CA TRP A 499 4.42 -6.97 11.76
C TRP A 499 3.50 -7.93 12.53
N ASP A 500 2.49 -7.42 13.23
CA ASP A 500 1.42 -8.22 13.88
C ASP A 500 0.69 -9.14 12.89
N ARG A 501 0.66 -8.74 11.62
CA ARG A 501 0.07 -9.51 10.52
C ARG A 501 1.05 -10.50 9.90
N GLY A 502 2.31 -10.52 10.29
CA GLY A 502 3.37 -11.34 9.71
C GLY A 502 3.80 -10.86 8.32
N LEU A 503 3.58 -9.59 7.98
CA LEU A 503 4.14 -9.01 6.76
C LEU A 503 5.64 -8.81 6.90
N THR A 504 6.34 -9.06 5.80
CA THR A 504 7.74 -8.65 5.70
C THR A 504 7.79 -7.15 5.40
N VAL A 505 8.58 -6.39 6.17
CA VAL A 505 8.71 -4.94 5.98
C VAL A 505 10.10 -4.59 5.45
N ALA A 506 10.18 -3.50 4.69
CA ALA A 506 11.39 -2.84 4.21
C ALA A 506 11.20 -1.32 4.32
N GLY A 507 12.30 -0.57 4.28
CA GLY A 507 12.26 0.90 4.32
C GLY A 507 12.75 1.56 3.03
N VAL A 508 12.33 2.79 2.80
CA VAL A 508 12.95 3.72 1.84
C VAL A 508 13.00 5.12 2.45
N ASN A 509 14.11 5.86 2.33
CA ASN A 509 14.17 7.23 2.85
C ASN A 509 13.34 8.19 1.99
N MET A 510 12.70 9.16 2.63
CA MET A 510 12.25 10.36 1.94
C MET A 510 13.46 11.23 1.54
N LEU A 511 13.33 12.04 0.48
CA LEU A 511 14.38 12.95 -0.03
C LEU A 511 14.81 14.06 0.96
N ALA A 512 14.20 14.14 2.15
CA ALA A 512 14.56 15.09 3.20
C ALA A 512 15.47 14.49 4.30
N CYS A 513 15.95 13.25 4.15
CA CYS A 513 16.48 12.44 5.26
C CYS A 513 17.98 12.16 5.18
N TYR A 514 18.77 13.12 4.72
CA TYR A 514 20.21 12.95 4.48
C TYR A 514 21.13 13.43 5.62
N ASP A 515 20.55 13.91 6.73
CA ASP A 515 21.32 14.26 7.92
C ASP A 515 21.53 13.06 8.87
N ARG A 516 22.50 13.19 9.79
CA ARG A 516 22.91 12.12 10.71
C ARG A 516 21.80 11.67 11.67
N ASP A 517 20.86 12.54 12.01
CA ASP A 517 19.77 12.23 12.93
C ASP A 517 18.60 11.58 12.19
N GLY A 518 18.33 12.00 10.95
CA GLY A 518 17.50 11.28 9.99
C GLY A 518 17.98 9.83 9.80
N TYR A 519 19.26 9.63 9.51
CA TYR A 519 19.84 8.28 9.41
C TYR A 519 19.72 7.47 10.71
N ARG A 520 19.93 8.09 11.87
CA ARG A 520 19.79 7.42 13.17
C ARG A 520 18.36 6.92 13.39
N ARG A 521 17.36 7.78 13.17
CA ARG A 521 15.94 7.43 13.23
C ARG A 521 15.60 6.29 12.26
N VAL A 522 16.13 6.33 11.04
CA VAL A 522 15.94 5.26 10.04
C VAL A 522 16.55 3.93 10.51
N VAL A 523 17.76 3.93 11.08
CA VAL A 523 18.40 2.73 11.63
C VAL A 523 17.61 2.18 12.82
N GLU A 524 17.10 3.05 13.69
CA GLU A 524 16.27 2.68 14.86
C GLU A 524 14.92 2.09 14.44
N MET A 525 14.26 2.63 13.40
CA MET A 525 13.07 2.02 12.80
C MET A 525 13.37 0.68 12.11
N ALA A 526 14.52 0.57 11.43
CA ALA A 526 14.89 -0.63 10.69
C ALA A 526 15.33 -1.80 11.58
N LYS A 527 15.85 -1.50 12.78
CA LYS A 527 16.28 -2.48 13.80
C LYS A 527 16.02 -1.96 15.22
N PRO A 528 14.77 -2.02 15.71
CA PRO A 528 14.45 -1.63 17.08
C PRO A 528 15.28 -2.41 18.11
N ARG A 529 16.12 -1.72 18.90
CA ARG A 529 17.12 -2.37 19.77
C ARG A 529 16.55 -3.17 20.93
N ASN A 530 15.36 -2.81 21.40
CA ASN A 530 14.71 -3.35 22.60
C ASN A 530 13.38 -4.03 22.28
N ASP A 531 13.19 -4.47 21.04
CA ASP A 531 11.97 -5.18 20.62
C ASP A 531 12.05 -6.66 21.03
N PRO A 532 11.13 -7.14 21.90
CA PRO A 532 11.11 -8.54 22.35
C PRO A 532 10.78 -9.54 21.25
N ASP A 533 10.09 -9.10 20.19
CA ASP A 533 9.71 -9.94 19.05
C ASP A 533 10.77 -9.91 17.94
N HIS A 534 11.83 -9.12 18.14
CA HIS A 534 12.99 -9.00 17.26
C HIS A 534 12.64 -8.60 15.81
N HIS A 535 11.64 -7.73 15.63
CA HIS A 535 11.32 -7.22 14.32
C HIS A 535 12.49 -6.44 13.73
N ARG A 536 12.62 -6.53 12.41
CA ARG A 536 13.64 -5.86 11.61
C ARG A 536 13.16 -5.69 10.19
N PHE A 537 13.69 -4.70 9.49
CA PHE A 537 13.48 -4.60 8.05
C PHE A 537 14.23 -5.74 7.34
N SER A 538 13.62 -6.26 6.28
CA SER A 538 14.21 -7.29 5.41
C SER A 538 15.27 -6.73 4.47
N PHE A 539 15.15 -5.45 4.13
CA PHE A 539 16.15 -4.61 3.47
C PHE A 539 15.76 -3.14 3.59
N PHE A 540 16.66 -2.25 3.18
CA PHE A 540 16.40 -0.83 3.03
C PHE A 540 16.82 -0.33 1.65
N VAL A 541 16.04 0.56 1.05
CA VAL A 541 16.34 1.24 -0.21
C VAL A 541 16.77 2.67 0.07
N TYR A 542 18.04 2.97 -0.20
CA TYR A 542 18.53 4.34 -0.20
C TYR A 542 18.16 5.03 -1.52
N GLN A 543 17.23 5.98 -1.46
CA GLN A 543 16.91 6.87 -2.56
C GLN A 543 17.87 8.05 -2.52
N GLN A 544 18.59 8.31 -3.63
CA GLN A 544 19.59 9.36 -3.73
C GLN A 544 18.97 10.74 -4.04
N PRO A 545 19.59 11.86 -3.61
CA PRO A 545 19.15 13.21 -4.00
C PRO A 545 19.54 13.57 -5.44
N SER A 546 20.64 13.02 -5.94
CA SER A 546 21.19 13.22 -7.28
C SER A 546 22.17 12.08 -7.61
N ALA A 547 22.56 11.96 -8.88
CA ALA A 547 23.51 10.95 -9.33
C ALA A 547 24.91 11.16 -8.72
N LEU A 548 25.53 10.09 -8.23
CA LEU A 548 26.85 10.13 -7.56
C LEU A 548 27.96 10.72 -8.44
N SER A 549 27.82 10.63 -9.77
CA SER A 549 28.77 11.16 -10.76
C SER A 549 28.88 12.69 -10.77
N GLN A 550 27.93 13.43 -10.18
CA GLN A 550 28.01 14.89 -10.04
C GLN A 550 28.80 15.36 -8.80
N GLY A 551 29.44 14.43 -8.08
CA GLY A 551 30.49 14.74 -7.09
C GLY A 551 30.05 15.56 -5.87
N THR A 552 28.73 15.64 -5.61
CA THR A 552 28.15 16.59 -4.68
C THR A 552 27.30 15.88 -3.61
N ILE A 553 27.90 15.72 -2.42
CA ILE A 553 27.28 15.38 -1.12
C ILE A 553 26.99 13.87 -0.86
N CYS A 554 27.19 13.46 0.41
CA CYS A 554 26.75 12.20 1.04
C CYS A 554 27.56 10.90 0.88
N PHE A 555 28.80 10.88 0.36
CA PHE A 555 29.61 9.64 0.38
C PHE A 555 29.97 9.13 1.79
N PRO A 556 30.56 9.95 2.70
CA PRO A 556 30.86 9.50 4.06
C PRO A 556 29.62 9.16 4.89
N GLU A 557 28.52 9.87 4.66
CA GLU A 557 27.26 9.68 5.37
C GLU A 557 26.53 8.41 4.90
N LEU A 558 26.56 8.11 3.61
CA LEU A 558 26.05 6.84 3.07
C LEU A 558 26.90 5.65 3.53
N ASP A 559 28.22 5.77 3.54
CA ASP A 559 29.14 4.78 4.12
C ASP A 559 28.82 4.50 5.61
N TYR A 560 28.64 5.56 6.40
CA TYR A 560 28.22 5.46 7.80
C TYR A 560 26.85 4.79 7.95
N PHE A 561 25.87 5.17 7.12
CA PHE A 561 24.53 4.60 7.13
C PHE A 561 24.56 3.09 6.80
N ILE A 562 25.27 2.69 5.74
CA ILE A 562 25.41 1.28 5.36
C ILE A 562 26.08 0.48 6.48
N LYS A 563 27.15 0.98 7.10
CA LYS A 563 27.81 0.32 8.23
C LYS A 563 26.87 0.11 9.42
N CYS A 564 26.08 1.11 9.78
CA CYS A 564 25.03 0.98 10.81
C CYS A 564 23.97 -0.06 10.42
N MET A 565 23.53 -0.06 9.16
CA MET A 565 22.57 -1.02 8.61
C MET A 565 23.12 -2.44 8.51
N HIS A 566 24.43 -2.62 8.40
CA HIS A 566 25.07 -3.94 8.48
C HIS A 566 25.41 -4.42 9.88
N GLY A 567 25.32 -3.55 10.89
CA GLY A 567 25.64 -3.88 12.29
C GLY A 567 27.10 -3.65 12.67
N GLY A 568 27.84 -2.86 11.88
CA GLY A 568 29.17 -2.39 12.25
C GLY A 568 29.11 -1.51 13.50
N ILE A 569 29.91 -1.85 14.51
CA ILE A 569 30.01 -1.08 15.76
C ILE A 569 30.73 0.24 15.48
N THR A 570 29.99 1.33 15.33
CA THR A 570 30.53 2.69 15.30
C THR A 570 30.82 3.14 16.73
N GLY A 571 32.07 2.94 17.18
CA GLY A 571 32.50 3.18 18.57
C GLY A 571 32.48 4.64 19.05
N ASP A 572 32.23 5.59 18.16
CA ASP A 572 32.31 7.03 18.44
C ASP A 572 30.92 7.66 18.69
N LEU A 573 30.27 7.21 19.77
CA LEU A 573 28.95 7.71 20.21
C LEU A 573 28.95 8.34 21.62
N VAL A 574 30.12 8.76 22.13
CA VAL A 574 30.25 9.76 23.22
C VAL A 574 31.50 10.62 23.02
N SER A 575 31.33 11.84 22.49
CA SER A 575 32.25 12.99 22.69
C SER A 575 31.56 14.29 22.28
#